data_AF-W8WSJ4-F1
#
_entry.id   AF-W8WSJ4-F1
#
_cell.length_a   1.000
_cell.length_b   1.000
_cell.length_c   1.000
_cell.angle_alpha   90.00
_cell.angle_beta   90.00
_cell.angle_gamma   90.00
#
_symmetry.space_group_name_H-M   'P 1'
#
loop_
_entity.id
_entity.type
_entity.pdbx_description
1 polymer ?
#
loop_
_entity_poly.entity_id
_entity_poly.type
_entity_poly.pdbx_seq_one_letter_code
_entity_poly.pdbx_strand_id
1 'polypeptide(L)'
;MLYGYGYGHEQIQPLLRLIEWMLRLPKDLEPVYLAAVERLERERKMSYVMIAERRGIAKGLERGQVKGQADLLLRLLQRRFGAVGADVVQRIRAAGMEELETWSLNILDAATLEDVFRG
;
A
#
# COMPACT_ATOMS: atom_id res chain seq x y z
N MET A 1 -7.97 16.14 -24.15
CA MET A 1 -6.78 15.35 -23.78
C MET A 1 -6.78 13.98 -24.50
N LEU A 2 -6.63 13.93 -25.83
CA LEU A 2 -6.50 12.66 -26.58
C LEU A 2 -5.48 12.74 -27.73
N TYR A 3 -5.22 13.95 -28.25
CA TYR A 3 -4.16 14.20 -29.23
C TYR A 3 -2.73 13.96 -28.70
N GLY A 4 -2.52 14.02 -27.38
CA GLY A 4 -1.18 13.84 -26.78
C GLY A 4 -0.68 12.39 -26.71
N TYR A 5 -1.49 11.41 -27.09
CA TYR A 5 -1.16 9.97 -27.03
C TYR A 5 -0.96 9.35 -28.42
N GLY A 6 -0.81 10.16 -29.47
CA GLY A 6 -0.54 9.67 -30.84
C GLY A 6 -1.76 9.19 -31.63
N TYR A 7 -2.97 9.40 -31.12
CA TYR A 7 -4.20 9.08 -31.85
C TYR A 7 -4.50 10.14 -32.92
N GLY A 8 -4.71 9.69 -34.16
CA GLY A 8 -5.11 10.55 -35.27
C GLY A 8 -6.57 11.01 -35.17
N HIS A 9 -6.94 12.05 -35.91
CA HIS A 9 -8.31 12.59 -35.94
C HIS A 9 -9.39 11.52 -36.23
N GLU A 10 -9.07 10.50 -37.01
CA GLU A 10 -9.98 9.40 -37.36
C GLU A 10 -10.25 8.43 -36.20
N GLN A 11 -9.35 8.34 -35.22
CA GLN A 11 -9.45 7.43 -34.07
C GLN A 11 -10.10 8.10 -32.86
N ILE A 12 -10.04 9.42 -32.78
CA ILE A 12 -10.55 10.19 -31.64
C ILE A 12 -12.08 10.25 -31.66
N GLN A 13 -12.70 10.35 -32.84
CA GLN A 13 -14.15 10.45 -32.97
C GLN A 13 -14.90 9.18 -32.52
N PRO A 14 -14.48 7.95 -32.91
CA PRO A 14 -15.06 6.73 -32.36
C PRO A 14 -14.85 6.58 -30.85
N LEU A 15 -13.67 7.00 -30.34
CA LEU A 15 -13.33 6.87 -28.93
C LEU A 15 -14.17 7.81 -28.05
N LEU A 16 -14.34 9.06 -28.48
CA LEU A 16 -15.20 10.02 -27.78
C LEU A 16 -16.67 9.59 -27.80
N ARG A 17 -17.14 9.03 -28.93
CA ARG A 17 -18.50 8.47 -29.05
C ARG A 17 -18.71 7.27 -28.12
N LEU A 18 -17.69 6.41 -28.00
CA LEU A 18 -17.70 5.29 -27.07
C LEU A 18 -17.77 5.79 -25.62
N ILE A 19 -16.97 6.80 -25.25
CA ILE A 19 -17.02 7.39 -23.91
C ILE A 19 -18.38 8.06 -23.65
N GLU A 20 -18.95 8.74 -24.65
CA GLU A 20 -20.29 9.34 -24.55
C GLU A 20 -21.38 8.27 -24.35
N TRP A 21 -21.27 7.12 -25.01
CA TRP A 21 -22.16 5.97 -24.82
C TRP A 21 -21.96 5.30 -23.46
N MET A 22 -20.73 5.24 -22.94
CA MET A 22 -20.46 4.75 -21.59
C MET A 22 -20.98 5.70 -20.50
N LEU A 23 -21.01 7.02 -20.76
CA LEU A 23 -21.54 8.04 -19.84
C LEU A 23 -23.06 8.21 -19.91
N ARG A 24 -23.69 7.81 -21.03
CA ARG A 24 -25.14 7.77 -21.23
C ARG A 24 -25.56 6.34 -21.54
N LEU A 25 -25.55 5.46 -20.54
CA LEU A 25 -26.18 4.16 -20.68
C LEU A 25 -27.66 4.38 -21.07
N PRO A 26 -28.11 4.00 -22.28
CA PRO A 26 -29.51 4.14 -22.66
C PRO A 26 -30.35 3.30 -21.68
N LYS A 27 -31.43 3.86 -21.14
CA LYS A 27 -32.28 3.17 -20.14
C LYS A 27 -32.78 1.80 -20.63
N ASP A 28 -32.88 1.64 -21.95
CA ASP A 28 -33.33 0.41 -22.60
C ASP A 28 -32.27 -0.71 -22.59
N LEU A 29 -30.99 -0.36 -22.36
CA LEU A 29 -29.86 -1.29 -22.27
C LEU A 29 -29.43 -1.56 -20.83
N GLU A 30 -29.99 -0.84 -19.86
CA GLU A 30 -29.78 -1.08 -18.42
C GLU A 30 -30.11 -2.53 -18.01
N PRO A 31 -31.19 -3.17 -18.48
CA PRO A 31 -31.49 -4.56 -18.13
C PRO A 31 -30.45 -5.54 -18.67
N VAL A 32 -29.94 -5.28 -19.89
CA VAL A 32 -28.92 -6.12 -20.55
C VAL A 32 -27.57 -5.96 -19.87
N TYR A 33 -27.21 -4.72 -19.48
CA TYR A 33 -26.00 -4.42 -18.74
C TYR A 33 -26.04 -5.06 -17.34
N LEU A 34 -27.12 -4.90 -16.59
CA LEU A 34 -27.28 -5.50 -15.26
C LEU A 34 -27.24 -7.03 -15.33
N ALA A 35 -27.87 -7.63 -16.33
CA ALA A 35 -27.80 -9.08 -16.55
C ALA A 35 -26.38 -9.55 -16.91
N ALA A 36 -25.62 -8.77 -17.69
CA ALA A 36 -24.23 -9.07 -18.00
C ALA A 36 -23.31 -8.92 -16.78
N VAL A 37 -23.54 -7.90 -15.93
CA VAL A 37 -22.83 -7.70 -14.66
C VAL A 37 -23.13 -8.83 -13.68
N GLU A 38 -24.40 -9.19 -13.48
CA GLU A 38 -24.76 -10.33 -12.62
C GLU A 38 -24.19 -11.66 -13.13
N ARG A 39 -24.16 -11.84 -14.45
CA ARG A 39 -23.57 -13.04 -15.06
C ARG A 39 -22.05 -13.07 -14.83
N LEU A 40 -21.38 -11.93 -14.95
CA LEU A 40 -19.97 -11.80 -14.59
C LEU A 40 -19.74 -12.01 -13.09
N GLU A 41 -20.62 -11.54 -12.21
CA GLU A 41 -20.52 -11.76 -10.76
C GLU A 41 -20.76 -13.23 -10.36
N ARG A 42 -21.72 -13.89 -11.01
CA ARG A 42 -22.03 -15.31 -10.78
C ARG A 42 -20.99 -16.26 -11.37
N GLU A 43 -20.46 -15.96 -12.55
CA GLU A 43 -19.46 -16.79 -13.23
C GLU A 43 -18.02 -16.50 -12.74
N ARG A 44 -17.75 -15.26 -12.31
CA ARG A 44 -16.45 -14.81 -11.76
C ARG A 44 -16.63 -14.14 -10.40
N LYS A 45 -16.61 -14.94 -9.33
CA LYS A 45 -16.27 -14.54 -7.94
C LYS A 45 -14.92 -13.77 -7.79
N MET A 46 -14.32 -13.27 -8.87
CA MET A 46 -12.91 -12.97 -9.00
C MET A 46 -12.67 -11.63 -9.69
N SER A 47 -12.37 -10.60 -8.89
CA SER A 47 -11.30 -9.63 -9.18
C SER A 47 -11.12 -8.67 -8.00
N TYR A 48 -12.23 -8.12 -7.48
CA TYR A 48 -12.17 -7.09 -6.43
C TYR A 48 -11.74 -7.64 -5.07
N VAL A 49 -12.32 -8.77 -4.65
CA VAL A 49 -11.92 -9.48 -3.41
C VAL A 49 -10.45 -9.87 -3.49
N MET A 50 -9.99 -10.41 -4.63
CA MET A 50 -8.59 -10.80 -4.81
C MET A 50 -7.61 -9.62 -4.76
N ILE A 51 -7.95 -8.46 -5.34
CA ILE A 51 -7.08 -7.25 -5.27
C ILE A 51 -7.07 -6.68 -3.85
N ALA A 52 -8.23 -6.60 -3.20
CA ALA A 52 -8.33 -6.12 -1.81
C ALA A 52 -7.61 -7.05 -0.83
N GLU A 53 -7.76 -8.37 -0.98
CA GLU A 53 -7.05 -9.39 -0.18
C GLU A 53 -5.54 -9.32 -0.40
N ARG A 54 -5.08 -9.29 -1.66
CA ARG A 54 -3.64 -9.14 -1.97
C ARG A 54 -3.07 -7.87 -1.37
N ARG A 55 -3.80 -6.75 -1.46
CA ARG A 55 -3.38 -5.47 -0.88
C ARG A 55 -3.40 -5.51 0.65
N GLY A 56 -4.38 -6.18 1.24
CA GLY A 56 -4.49 -6.38 2.69
C GLY A 56 -3.34 -7.22 3.23
N ILE A 57 -3.01 -8.33 2.56
CA ILE A 57 -1.88 -9.20 2.90
C ILE A 57 -0.56 -8.44 2.76
N ALA A 58 -0.34 -7.73 1.66
CA ALA A 58 0.88 -6.95 1.45
C ALA A 58 1.07 -5.88 2.55
N LYS A 59 0.02 -5.09 2.84
CA LYS A 59 0.05 -4.11 3.93
C LYS A 59 0.24 -4.74 5.30
N GLY A 60 -0.36 -5.91 5.53
CA GLY A 60 -0.24 -6.66 6.78
C GLY A 60 1.19 -7.17 6.99
N LEU A 61 1.82 -7.69 5.95
CA LEU A 61 3.20 -8.14 5.97
C LEU A 61 4.17 -6.99 6.23
N GLU A 62 4.02 -5.89 5.51
CA GLU A 62 4.83 -4.68 5.68
C GLU A 62 4.73 -4.13 7.12
N ARG A 63 3.51 -3.94 7.62
CA ARG A 63 3.28 -3.49 9.01
C ARG A 63 3.83 -4.48 10.03
N GLY A 64 3.71 -5.78 9.77
CA GLY A 64 4.22 -6.84 10.63
C GLY A 64 5.74 -6.84 10.70
N GLN A 65 6.41 -6.62 9.57
CA GLN A 65 7.88 -6.51 9.50
C GLN A 65 8.38 -5.29 10.28
N VAL A 66 7.84 -4.11 10.02
CA VAL A 66 8.22 -2.87 10.73
C VAL A 66 8.01 -3.00 12.24
N LYS A 67 6.83 -3.50 12.66
CA LYS A 67 6.53 -3.70 14.08
C LYS A 67 7.47 -4.73 14.72
N GLY A 68 7.75 -5.83 14.02
CA GLY A 68 8.67 -6.87 14.51
C GLY A 68 10.09 -6.35 14.71
N GLN A 69 10.58 -5.53 13.77
CA GLN A 69 11.89 -4.91 13.86
C GLN A 69 11.97 -3.88 14.99
N ALA A 70 10.93 -3.05 15.17
CA ALA A 70 10.82 -2.12 16.28
C ALA A 70 10.83 -2.85 17.64
N ASP A 71 10.05 -3.92 17.79
CA ASP A 71 10.00 -4.72 19.01
C ASP A 71 11.35 -5.42 19.30
N LEU A 72 12.04 -5.89 18.26
CA LEU A 72 13.38 -6.46 18.41
C LEU A 72 14.40 -5.41 18.86
N LEU A 73 14.44 -4.26 18.20
CA LEU A 73 15.34 -3.16 18.55
C LEU A 73 15.12 -2.71 20.00
N LEU A 74 13.87 -2.58 20.44
CA LEU A 74 13.56 -2.25 21.83
C LEU A 74 14.11 -3.28 22.83
N ARG A 75 14.00 -4.58 22.52
CA ARG A 75 14.57 -5.64 23.38
C ARG A 75 16.10 -5.59 23.42
N LEU A 76 16.73 -5.29 22.29
CA LEU A 76 18.19 -5.14 22.22
C LEU A 76 18.66 -3.93 23.02
N LEU A 77 17.98 -2.78 22.87
CA LEU A 77 18.25 -1.58 23.66
C LEU A 77 18.05 -1.84 25.15
N GLN A 78 16.97 -2.51 25.52
CA GLN A 78 16.71 -2.88 26.92
C GLN A 78 17.80 -3.78 27.49
N ARG A 79 18.31 -4.72 26.68
CA ARG A 79 19.37 -5.63 27.09
C ARG A 79 20.72 -4.94 27.22
N ARG A 80 21.02 -3.96 26.35
CA ARG A 80 22.33 -3.30 26.30
C ARG A 80 22.44 -2.11 27.25
N PHE A 81 21.39 -1.30 27.35
CA PHE A 81 21.38 -0.03 28.07
C PHE A 81 20.47 -0.04 29.30
N GLY A 82 19.72 -1.12 29.55
CA GLY A 82 18.78 -1.21 30.67
C GLY A 82 17.41 -0.62 30.34
N ALA A 83 16.67 -0.16 31.34
CA ALA A 83 15.31 0.34 31.14
C ALA A 83 15.29 1.52 30.14
N VAL A 84 14.51 1.37 29.06
CA VAL A 84 14.38 2.38 28.00
C VAL A 84 13.20 3.30 28.31
N GLY A 85 13.41 4.61 28.19
CA GLY A 85 12.39 5.63 28.44
C GLY A 85 11.17 5.52 27.52
N ALA A 86 10.02 6.00 28.01
CA ALA A 86 8.77 5.93 27.25
C ALA A 86 8.82 6.75 25.94
N ASP A 87 9.57 7.85 25.94
CA ASP A 87 9.86 8.69 24.77
C ASP A 87 10.60 7.91 23.69
N VAL A 88 11.63 7.15 24.06
CA VAL A 88 12.40 6.31 23.13
C VAL A 88 11.55 5.17 22.59
N VAL A 89 10.70 4.57 23.44
CA VAL A 89 9.73 3.55 23.01
C VAL A 89 8.78 4.10 21.95
N GLN A 90 8.24 5.31 22.15
CA GLN A 90 7.35 5.94 21.17
C GLN A 90 8.09 6.28 19.88
N ARG A 91 9.32 6.81 19.98
CA ARG A 91 10.16 7.11 18.81
C ARG A 91 10.38 5.87 17.95
N ILE A 92 10.74 4.73 18.55
CA ILE A 92 10.99 3.48 17.82
C ILE A 92 9.71 2.91 17.21
N ARG A 93 8.58 2.99 17.90
CA ARG A 93 7.29 2.50 17.37
C ARG A 93 6.74 3.35 16.24
N ALA A 94 7.11 4.63 16.18
CA ALA A 94 6.72 5.55 15.11
C ALA A 94 7.68 5.53 13.91
N ALA A 95 8.84 4.90 14.04
CA ALA A 95 9.89 4.90 13.02
C ALA A 95 9.55 4.03 11.80
N GLY A 96 10.08 4.43 10.65
CA GLY A 96 10.00 3.66 9.41
C GLY A 96 11.02 2.52 9.34
N MET A 97 10.88 1.65 8.32
CA MET A 97 11.77 0.51 8.09
C MET A 97 13.26 0.91 8.02
N GLU A 98 13.58 1.96 7.26
CA GLU A 98 14.97 2.42 7.02
C GLU A 98 15.64 2.95 8.29
N GLU A 99 14.90 3.71 9.10
CA GLU A 99 15.38 4.20 10.40
C GLU A 99 15.65 3.04 11.34
N LEU A 100 14.72 2.09 11.43
CA LEU A 100 14.87 0.90 12.26
C LEU A 100 16.05 0.03 11.82
N GLU A 101 16.33 -0.05 10.52
CA GLU A 101 17.47 -0.80 9.99
C GLU A 101 18.79 -0.12 10.37
N THR A 102 18.87 1.18 10.14
CA THR A 102 20.01 2.01 10.53
C THR A 102 20.31 1.88 12.03
N TRP A 103 19.30 2.05 12.88
CA TRP A 103 19.48 1.93 14.34
C TRP A 103 19.83 0.51 14.78
N SER A 104 19.33 -0.52 14.08
CA SER A 104 19.67 -1.92 14.36
C SER A 104 21.11 -2.26 14.00
N LEU A 105 21.72 -1.56 13.05
CA LEU A 105 23.15 -1.68 12.76
C LEU A 105 23.97 -0.87 13.76
N ASN A 106 23.57 0.37 14.03
CA ASN A 106 24.27 1.26 14.97
C ASN A 106 24.35 0.67 16.39
N ILE A 107 23.38 -0.14 16.79
CA ILE A 107 23.40 -0.79 18.12
C ILE A 107 24.57 -1.74 18.33
N LEU A 108 25.29 -2.15 17.28
CA LEU A 108 26.46 -3.01 17.41
C LEU A 108 27.69 -2.22 17.89
N ASP A 109 27.80 -0.96 17.46
CA ASP A 109 29.00 -0.14 17.65
C ASP A 109 28.78 1.07 18.58
N ALA A 110 27.53 1.48 18.81
CA ALA A 110 27.16 2.64 19.62
C ALA A 110 27.72 2.57 21.06
N ALA A 111 28.29 3.64 21.61
CA ALA A 111 28.74 3.64 23.01
C ALA A 111 27.60 4.01 23.98
N THR A 112 26.67 4.84 23.51
CA THR A 112 25.52 5.36 24.26
C THR A 112 24.21 5.09 23.54
N LEU A 113 23.09 5.28 24.24
CA LEU A 113 21.76 5.17 23.66
C LEU A 113 21.57 6.20 22.53
N GLU A 114 22.09 7.41 22.71
CA GLU A 114 22.04 8.49 21.73
C GLU A 114 22.79 8.16 20.45
N ASP A 115 23.91 7.44 20.54
CA ASP A 115 24.71 7.03 19.37
C ASP A 115 23.93 6.09 18.45
N VAL A 116 23.00 5.29 19.00
CA VAL A 116 22.14 4.38 18.20
C VAL A 116 21.28 5.17 17.23
N PHE A 117 20.82 6.35 17.62
CA PHE A 117 19.89 7.17 16.86
C PHE A 117 20.57 8.15 15.89
N ARG A 118 21.88 8.04 15.67
CA ARG A 118 22.62 8.86 14.70
C ARG A 118 22.57 8.24 13.32
N GLY A 119 22.05 8.97 12.33
CA GLY A 119 21.89 8.49 10.95
C GLY A 119 20.63 9.06 10.34
#